data_AF-A0A7Y6PRF0-F1
#
_entry.id   AF-A0A7Y6PRF0-F1
#
_cell.length_a   1.000
_cell.length_b   1.000
_cell.length_c   1.000
_cell.angle_alpha   90.00
_cell.angle_beta   90.00
_cell.angle_gamma   90.00
#
_symmetry.space_group_name_H-M   'P 1'
#
loop_
_entity.id
_entity.type
_entity.pdbx_description
1 polymer ?
#
loop_
_entity_poly.entity_id
_entity_poly.type
_entity_poly.pdbx_seq_one_letter_code
_entity_poly.pdbx_strand_id
1 'polypeptide(L)'
;MSEQKQEGVVDLVDAGVPADQGLSSLGMLMQLAGSLFAATVAMMAISTLFAMRGNGEMLWMLLLFGACVARSLFHRAAGTVLLYGSPQGLTEDGANNRLHGVRRYVIVAFIHTLVVFALLVGKMHVPTKFGLGVAASLAVWPTFLAIMLALPRFKRFAKDIPLTEDKGFEGASILMTILGLCGVAAMGALLLFLLDLPGSVMTRGPGVLVALSLGMLVVRSILHVQAGLAGLRETSLDRSVELVNRYANFGVISSFCGCGALLLFFMTTPEGIGGIVIVCALGWMLMSWPLIVRRFFSDRQFADLLAGDQAHLHRRAPDAGLTSLGWLLVALAMYSASILMLQFIVGEAAGEGRLAAFMAFGGGGGPRSIWFSVGLTVLQGWAGYELVRMSPQSRIVATVFGVVGTATTLYINWPLIQALKHLRGLTGFSDTMLFGPLAISLIVPVATVVLVNRKIAPAARARFRTKPAPTPPGA
;
A
#
# COMPACT_ATOMS: atom_id res chain seq x y z
N MET A 1 39.04 40.96 28.22
CA MET A 1 37.80 40.67 27.47
C MET A 1 37.82 39.18 27.16
N SER A 2 37.07 38.39 27.92
CA SER A 2 36.99 36.94 27.76
C SER A 2 36.03 36.60 26.64
N GLU A 3 36.54 35.90 25.63
CA GLU A 3 35.78 35.30 24.52
C GLU A 3 34.68 34.41 25.10
N GLN A 4 33.43 34.88 25.07
CA GLN A 4 32.27 34.03 25.34
C GLN A 4 32.18 33.00 24.22
N LYS A 5 32.71 31.81 24.51
CA LYS A 5 32.55 30.61 23.70
C LYS A 5 31.05 30.40 23.51
N GLN A 6 30.53 30.72 22.33
CA GLN A 6 29.15 30.42 21.96
C GLN A 6 28.97 28.90 22.12
N GLU A 7 28.29 28.49 23.19
CA GLU A 7 27.90 27.12 23.41
C GLU A 7 27.11 26.63 22.20
N GLY A 8 27.51 25.46 21.71
CA GLY A 8 27.23 24.99 20.37
C GLY A 8 25.74 24.98 20.05
N VAL A 9 25.37 25.77 19.03
CA VAL A 9 24.22 25.46 18.20
C VAL A 9 24.53 24.13 17.54
N VAL A 10 24.01 23.04 18.10
CA VAL A 10 24.00 21.75 17.42
C VAL A 10 23.06 21.94 16.23
N ASP A 11 23.63 22.10 15.04
CA ASP A 11 22.85 22.14 13.81
C ASP A 11 21.97 20.88 13.79
N LEU A 12 20.66 21.11 13.85
CA LEU A 12 19.67 20.05 13.73
C LEU A 12 19.91 19.39 12.38
N VAL A 13 20.34 18.13 12.45
CA VAL A 13 20.25 17.07 11.44
C VAL A 13 19.72 17.61 10.10
N ASP A 14 20.64 17.83 9.15
CA ASP A 14 20.36 18.37 7.81
C ASP A 14 19.09 17.77 7.18
N ALA A 15 18.43 18.57 6.33
CA ALA A 15 17.21 18.25 5.56
C ALA A 15 17.33 17.07 4.55
N GLY A 16 18.28 16.16 4.77
CA GLY A 16 18.49 14.92 4.03
C GLY A 16 18.56 13.67 4.92
N VAL A 17 18.42 13.78 6.24
CA VAL A 17 18.38 12.60 7.11
C VAL A 17 16.95 12.05 7.17
N PRO A 18 16.74 10.79 6.77
CA PRO A 18 15.41 10.19 6.80
C PRO A 18 14.97 9.97 8.23
N ALA A 19 13.79 10.49 8.56
CA ALA A 19 13.26 10.54 9.91
C ALA A 19 13.24 9.13 10.54
N ASP A 20 12.50 8.17 9.96
CA ASP A 20 12.41 6.77 10.40
C ASP A 20 12.74 5.81 9.26
N GLN A 21 13.43 6.31 8.22
CA GLN A 21 13.61 5.62 6.94
C GLN A 21 12.30 5.23 6.25
N GLY A 22 11.15 5.75 6.68
CA GLY A 22 9.83 5.32 6.22
C GLY A 22 9.42 3.93 6.71
N LEU A 23 10.07 3.37 7.75
CA LEU A 23 9.73 2.06 8.30
C LEU A 23 8.28 2.00 8.80
N SER A 24 7.76 3.11 9.33
CA SER A 24 6.35 3.19 9.70
C SER A 24 5.44 2.95 8.50
N SER A 25 5.74 3.61 7.38
CA SER A 25 4.98 3.47 6.14
C SER A 25 5.14 2.10 5.51
N LEU A 26 6.33 1.50 5.54
CA LEU A 26 6.52 0.10 5.17
C LEU A 26 5.61 -0.81 6.00
N GLY A 27 5.52 -0.59 7.32
CA GLY A 27 4.66 -1.37 8.20
C GLY A 27 3.18 -1.26 7.85
N MET A 28 2.70 -0.05 7.53
CA MET A 28 1.34 0.18 7.05
C MET A 28 1.08 -0.50 5.71
N LEU A 29 2.02 -0.41 4.75
CA LEU A 29 1.91 -1.05 3.44
C LEU A 29 1.89 -2.58 3.55
N MET A 30 2.72 -3.16 4.41
CA MET A 30 2.73 -4.61 4.69
C MET A 30 1.41 -5.08 5.33
N GLN A 31 0.82 -4.28 6.23
CA GLN A 31 -0.49 -4.58 6.80
C GLN A 31 -1.62 -4.51 5.77
N LEU A 32 -1.58 -3.50 4.90
CA LEU A 32 -2.56 -3.36 3.82
C LEU A 32 -2.43 -4.53 2.84
N ALA A 33 -1.24 -4.74 2.27
CA ALA A 33 -0.98 -5.80 1.30
C ALA A 33 -1.30 -7.19 1.87
N GLY A 34 -0.88 -7.49 3.10
CA GLY A 34 -1.19 -8.75 3.76
C GLY A 34 -2.69 -8.97 3.96
N SER A 35 -3.44 -7.91 4.32
CA SER A 35 -4.90 -7.98 4.47
C SER A 35 -5.61 -8.18 3.12
N LEU A 36 -5.18 -7.46 2.09
CA LEU A 36 -5.76 -7.56 0.74
C LEU A 36 -5.49 -8.95 0.14
N PHE A 37 -4.24 -9.43 0.17
CA PHE A 37 -3.89 -10.75 -0.35
C PHE A 37 -4.59 -11.88 0.40
N ALA A 38 -4.70 -11.80 1.73
CA ALA A 38 -5.44 -12.80 2.50
C ALA A 38 -6.91 -12.89 2.05
N ALA A 39 -7.58 -11.75 1.89
CA ALA A 39 -8.96 -11.71 1.44
C ALA A 39 -9.13 -12.23 0.01
N THR A 40 -8.27 -11.79 -0.92
CA THR A 40 -8.31 -12.26 -2.33
C THR A 40 -8.05 -13.76 -2.44
N VAL A 41 -7.05 -14.28 -1.74
CA VAL A 41 -6.73 -15.72 -1.75
C VAL A 41 -7.85 -16.53 -1.09
N ALA A 42 -8.42 -16.06 0.03
CA ALA A 42 -9.55 -16.74 0.68
C ALA A 42 -10.78 -16.77 -0.24
N MET A 43 -11.06 -15.67 -0.94
CA MET A 43 -12.12 -15.59 -1.95
C MET A 43 -11.90 -16.62 -3.06
N MET A 44 -10.67 -16.70 -3.60
CA MET A 44 -10.30 -17.69 -4.61
C MET A 44 -10.47 -19.12 -4.08
N ALA A 45 -9.99 -19.40 -2.87
CA ALA A 45 -10.09 -20.71 -2.23
C ALA A 45 -11.55 -21.18 -2.15
N ILE A 46 -12.43 -20.33 -1.61
CA ILE A 46 -13.84 -20.67 -1.44
C ILE A 46 -14.54 -20.79 -2.81
N SER A 47 -14.21 -19.93 -3.77
CA SER A 47 -14.78 -20.01 -5.11
C SER A 47 -14.39 -21.32 -5.81
N THR A 48 -13.12 -21.74 -5.66
CA THR A 48 -12.63 -23.02 -6.20
C THR A 48 -13.28 -24.21 -5.52
N LEU A 49 -13.51 -24.15 -4.19
CA LEU A 49 -14.22 -25.22 -3.47
C LEU A 49 -15.61 -25.48 -4.03
N PHE A 50 -16.36 -24.42 -4.32
CA PHE A 50 -17.70 -24.56 -4.91
C PHE A 50 -17.64 -25.08 -6.35
N ALA A 51 -16.60 -24.73 -7.11
CA ALA A 51 -16.44 -25.19 -8.49
C ALA A 51 -16.01 -26.66 -8.60
N MET A 52 -15.25 -27.21 -7.65
CA MET A 52 -14.60 -28.53 -7.76
C MET A 52 -15.24 -29.63 -6.89
N ARG A 53 -16.54 -29.49 -6.56
CA ARG A 53 -17.23 -30.40 -5.63
C ARG A 53 -17.09 -31.88 -6.06
N GLY A 54 -16.44 -32.70 -5.23
CA GLY A 54 -16.29 -34.15 -5.43
C GLY A 54 -14.96 -34.61 -6.04
N ASN A 55 -14.02 -33.71 -6.33
CA ASN A 55 -12.69 -34.07 -6.85
C ASN A 55 -11.67 -34.30 -5.71
N GLY A 56 -10.87 -35.36 -5.81
CA GLY A 56 -9.75 -35.64 -4.88
C GLY A 56 -8.68 -34.54 -4.84
N GLU A 57 -8.63 -33.67 -5.85
CA GLU A 57 -7.75 -32.49 -5.90
C GLU A 57 -8.16 -31.36 -4.94
N MET A 58 -9.40 -31.39 -4.43
CA MET A 58 -9.93 -30.34 -3.55
C MET A 58 -9.07 -30.14 -2.30
N LEU A 59 -8.57 -31.23 -1.69
CA LEU A 59 -7.68 -31.16 -0.53
C LEU A 59 -6.39 -30.41 -0.86
N TRP A 60 -5.78 -30.67 -2.02
CA TRP A 60 -4.53 -30.03 -2.41
C TRP A 60 -4.72 -28.56 -2.74
N MET A 61 -5.84 -28.19 -3.38
CA MET A 61 -6.19 -26.78 -3.61
C MET A 61 -6.44 -26.03 -2.29
N LEU A 62 -7.11 -26.66 -1.32
CA LEU A 62 -7.29 -26.11 0.02
C LEU A 62 -5.96 -25.88 0.73
N LEU A 63 -5.05 -26.84 0.68
CA LEU A 63 -3.71 -26.71 1.27
C LEU A 63 -2.92 -25.59 0.59
N LEU A 64 -2.98 -25.51 -0.74
CA LEU A 64 -2.32 -24.46 -1.52
C LEU A 64 -2.81 -23.07 -1.13
N PHE A 65 -4.13 -22.84 -1.17
CA PHE A 65 -4.69 -21.54 -0.82
C PHE A 65 -4.58 -21.22 0.66
N GLY A 66 -4.75 -22.21 1.54
CA GLY A 66 -4.55 -22.07 2.97
C GLY A 66 -3.12 -21.61 3.31
N ALA A 67 -2.12 -22.17 2.64
CA ALA A 67 -0.73 -21.72 2.76
C ALA A 67 -0.57 -20.26 2.30
N CYS A 68 -1.19 -19.88 1.17
CA CYS A 68 -1.18 -18.50 0.66
C CYS A 68 -1.84 -17.50 1.63
N VAL A 69 -2.96 -17.88 2.27
CA VAL A 69 -3.59 -17.07 3.33
C VAL A 69 -2.65 -16.94 4.52
N ALA A 70 -2.06 -18.04 5.00
CA ALA A 70 -1.13 -18.03 6.12
C ALA A 70 0.06 -17.10 5.85
N ARG A 71 0.69 -17.19 4.66
CA ARG A 71 1.75 -16.27 4.24
C ARG A 71 1.31 -14.80 4.28
N SER A 72 0.10 -14.51 3.82
CA SER A 72 -0.47 -13.15 3.82
C SER A 72 -0.71 -12.63 5.24
N LEU A 73 -1.10 -13.49 6.17
CA LEU A 73 -1.21 -13.15 7.60
C LEU A 73 0.16 -12.88 8.24
N PHE A 74 1.20 -13.67 7.91
CA PHE A 74 2.57 -13.37 8.33
C PHE A 74 3.08 -12.04 7.76
N HIS A 75 2.72 -11.71 6.52
CA HIS A 75 3.04 -10.42 5.91
C HIS A 75 2.42 -9.27 6.71
N ARG A 76 1.12 -9.38 7.03
CA ARG A 76 0.41 -8.39 7.85
C ARG A 76 1.02 -8.28 9.24
N ALA A 77 1.30 -9.41 9.90
CA ALA A 77 1.88 -9.46 11.24
C ALA A 77 3.27 -8.81 11.29
N ALA A 78 4.11 -9.00 10.27
CA ALA A 78 5.38 -8.31 10.16
C ALA A 78 5.21 -6.79 10.10
N GLY A 79 4.21 -6.29 9.36
CA GLY A 79 3.86 -4.87 9.35
C GLY A 79 3.36 -4.36 10.71
N THR A 80 2.62 -5.18 11.47
CA THR A 80 2.19 -4.86 12.84
C THR A 80 3.38 -4.75 13.79
N VAL A 81 4.31 -5.72 13.75
CA VAL A 81 5.52 -5.69 14.59
C VAL A 81 6.42 -4.51 14.23
N LEU A 82 6.49 -4.14 12.95
CA LEU A 82 7.27 -2.98 12.51
C LEU A 82 6.71 -1.67 13.08
N LEU A 83 5.38 -1.53 13.11
CA LEU A 83 4.69 -0.34 13.63
C LEU A 83 4.69 -0.25 15.15
N TYR A 84 4.35 -1.35 15.82
CA TYR A 84 3.98 -1.35 17.23
C TYR A 84 4.98 -2.10 18.12
N GLY A 85 6.00 -2.71 17.53
CA GLY A 85 6.95 -3.57 18.25
C GLY A 85 6.42 -4.98 18.51
N SER A 86 7.25 -5.79 19.16
CA SER A 86 6.85 -7.13 19.58
C SER A 86 6.01 -7.07 20.86
N PRO A 87 4.90 -7.82 20.97
CA PRO A 87 4.15 -7.95 22.22
C PRO A 87 4.92 -8.70 23.32
N GLN A 88 5.99 -9.43 22.97
CA GLN A 88 6.79 -10.24 23.92
C GLN A 88 7.71 -9.41 24.83
N GLY A 89 7.44 -8.12 25.00
CA GLY A 89 8.15 -7.26 25.93
C GLY A 89 9.50 -6.77 25.43
N LEU A 90 9.98 -5.70 26.07
CA LEU A 90 11.38 -5.29 26.01
C LEU A 90 12.21 -6.50 26.46
N THR A 91 13.15 -6.95 25.63
CA THR A 91 14.14 -7.95 26.07
C THR A 91 14.90 -7.39 27.28
N GLU A 92 15.59 -8.22 28.07
CA GLU A 92 16.38 -7.77 29.23
C GLU A 92 17.35 -6.61 28.87
N ASP A 93 17.75 -6.51 27.59
CA ASP A 93 18.58 -5.44 27.04
C ASP A 93 17.81 -4.15 26.68
N GLY A 94 16.51 -4.05 26.95
CA GLY A 94 15.67 -2.89 26.59
C GLY A 94 15.41 -2.70 25.09
N ALA A 95 16.00 -3.53 24.21
CA ALA A 95 15.91 -3.35 22.77
C ALA A 95 14.63 -3.98 22.18
N ASN A 96 13.81 -3.16 21.51
CA ASN A 96 12.63 -3.60 20.78
C ASN A 96 13.02 -3.96 19.33
N ASN A 97 13.34 -5.24 19.08
CA ASN A 97 13.75 -5.71 17.75
C ASN A 97 12.57 -5.75 16.76
N ARG A 98 12.16 -4.59 16.25
CA ARG A 98 11.01 -4.45 15.33
C ARG A 98 11.21 -5.17 13.99
N LEU A 99 12.47 -5.40 13.58
CA LEU A 99 12.79 -6.13 12.35
C LEU A 99 12.63 -7.65 12.49
N HIS A 100 12.48 -8.18 13.70
CA HIS A 100 12.23 -9.61 13.92
C HIS A 100 10.99 -10.10 13.17
N GLY A 101 9.90 -9.32 13.18
CA GLY A 101 8.68 -9.66 12.44
C GLY A 101 8.93 -9.82 10.93
N VAL A 102 9.72 -8.92 10.35
CA VAL A 102 10.10 -8.97 8.93
C VAL A 102 10.98 -10.19 8.63
N ARG A 103 11.96 -10.50 9.48
CA ARG A 103 12.81 -11.71 9.34
C ARG A 103 11.98 -12.99 9.35
N ARG A 104 11.04 -13.10 10.30
CA ARG A 104 10.13 -14.25 10.40
C ARG A 104 9.27 -14.37 9.13
N TYR A 105 8.74 -13.26 8.64
CA TYR A 105 8.00 -13.25 7.38
C TYR A 105 8.84 -13.73 6.20
N VAL A 106 10.08 -13.24 6.05
CA VAL A 106 10.99 -13.64 4.96
C VAL A 106 11.21 -15.15 4.96
N ILE A 107 11.52 -15.75 6.12
CA ILE A 107 11.72 -17.20 6.25
C ILE A 107 10.46 -17.96 5.85
N VAL A 108 9.31 -17.60 6.43
CA VAL A 108 8.02 -18.26 6.13
C VAL A 108 7.66 -18.12 4.66
N ALA A 109 7.92 -16.95 4.06
CA ALA A 109 7.63 -16.69 2.65
C ALA A 109 8.46 -17.58 1.73
N PHE A 110 9.75 -17.79 2.01
CA PHE A 110 10.58 -18.72 1.23
C PHE A 110 10.14 -20.17 1.37
N ILE A 111 9.87 -20.64 2.60
CA ILE A 111 9.34 -21.99 2.84
C ILE A 111 8.02 -22.18 2.08
N HIS A 112 7.12 -21.21 2.18
CA HIS A 112 5.87 -21.21 1.43
C HIS A 112 6.09 -21.29 -0.09
N THR A 113 7.00 -20.48 -0.64
CA THR A 113 7.32 -20.51 -2.08
C THR A 113 7.76 -21.91 -2.53
N LEU A 114 8.62 -22.58 -1.75
CA LEU A 114 9.05 -23.96 -2.04
C LEU A 114 7.90 -24.97 -1.95
N VAL A 115 7.04 -24.84 -0.94
CA VAL A 115 5.86 -25.71 -0.77
C VAL A 115 4.89 -25.53 -1.94
N VAL A 116 4.59 -24.29 -2.33
CA VAL A 116 3.74 -23.99 -3.50
C VAL A 116 4.31 -24.61 -4.76
N PHE A 117 5.61 -24.44 -5.01
CA PHE A 117 6.29 -25.04 -6.16
C PHE A 117 6.13 -26.57 -6.17
N ALA A 118 6.43 -27.22 -5.04
CA ALA A 118 6.34 -28.67 -4.91
C ALA A 118 4.90 -29.19 -5.09
N LEU A 119 3.90 -28.49 -4.58
CA LEU A 119 2.48 -28.85 -4.75
C LEU A 119 2.04 -28.70 -6.22
N LEU A 120 2.39 -27.58 -6.86
CA LEU A 120 2.02 -27.32 -8.25
C LEU A 120 2.62 -28.38 -9.19
N VAL A 121 3.92 -28.66 -9.08
CA VAL A 121 4.59 -29.60 -9.98
C VAL A 121 4.30 -31.05 -9.60
N GLY A 122 4.36 -31.38 -8.31
CA GLY A 122 4.31 -32.77 -7.85
C GLY A 122 2.90 -33.32 -7.65
N LYS A 123 1.91 -32.51 -7.26
CA LYS A 123 0.54 -32.96 -7.01
C LYS A 123 -0.44 -32.51 -8.08
N MET A 124 -0.31 -31.28 -8.56
CA MET A 124 -1.20 -30.74 -9.58
C MET A 124 -0.67 -30.95 -11.00
N HIS A 125 0.50 -31.58 -11.16
CA HIS A 125 1.15 -31.89 -12.43
C HIS A 125 1.25 -30.67 -13.37
N VAL A 126 1.34 -29.47 -12.79
CA VAL A 126 1.50 -28.23 -13.53
C VAL A 126 2.88 -28.24 -14.19
N PRO A 127 3.00 -27.82 -15.46
CA PRO A 127 4.29 -27.79 -16.15
C PRO A 127 5.36 -27.10 -15.30
N THR A 128 6.53 -27.74 -15.16
CA THR A 128 7.61 -27.25 -14.28
C THR A 128 7.98 -25.81 -14.57
N LYS A 129 7.97 -25.41 -15.84
CA LYS A 129 8.19 -24.02 -16.29
C LYS A 129 7.20 -23.04 -15.62
N PHE A 130 5.91 -23.40 -15.56
CA PHE A 130 4.90 -22.58 -14.88
C PHE A 130 5.08 -22.58 -13.37
N GLY A 131 5.35 -23.74 -12.77
CA GLY A 131 5.69 -23.83 -11.34
C GLY A 131 6.86 -22.93 -10.96
N LEU A 132 7.94 -22.94 -11.76
CA LEU A 132 9.11 -22.07 -11.58
C LEU A 132 8.75 -20.59 -11.73
N GLY A 133 7.90 -20.25 -12.71
CA GLY A 133 7.39 -18.89 -12.89
C GLY A 133 6.68 -18.39 -11.64
N VAL A 134 5.72 -19.16 -11.10
CA VAL A 134 4.99 -18.82 -9.87
C VAL A 134 5.95 -18.72 -8.68
N ALA A 135 6.91 -19.64 -8.56
CA ALA A 135 7.87 -19.63 -7.47
C ALA A 135 8.75 -18.37 -7.51
N ALA A 136 9.26 -18.00 -8.69
CA ALA A 136 10.06 -16.80 -8.88
C ALA A 136 9.25 -15.54 -8.56
N SER A 137 8.01 -15.44 -9.03
CA SER A 137 7.09 -14.34 -8.71
C SER A 137 6.86 -14.20 -7.21
N LEU A 138 6.60 -15.31 -6.51
CA LEU A 138 6.43 -15.31 -5.07
C LEU A 138 7.73 -15.01 -4.32
N ALA A 139 8.91 -15.21 -4.92
CA ALA A 139 10.19 -14.95 -4.28
C ALA A 139 10.63 -13.48 -4.36
N VAL A 140 10.09 -12.66 -5.27
CA VAL A 140 10.55 -11.27 -5.50
C VAL A 140 10.55 -10.43 -4.21
N TRP A 141 9.40 -10.27 -3.57
CA TRP A 141 9.27 -9.46 -2.36
C TRP A 141 10.10 -9.95 -1.15
N PRO A 142 10.05 -11.24 -0.75
CA PRO A 142 10.88 -11.71 0.37
C PRO A 142 12.38 -11.64 0.07
N THR A 143 12.80 -11.81 -1.19
CA THR A 143 14.20 -11.61 -1.59
C THR A 143 14.62 -10.15 -1.43
N PHE A 144 13.78 -9.22 -1.90
CA PHE A 144 14.04 -7.79 -1.72
C PHE A 144 14.15 -7.41 -0.22
N LEU A 145 13.22 -7.88 0.62
CA LEU A 145 13.29 -7.66 2.07
C LEU A 145 14.53 -8.30 2.71
N ALA A 146 14.92 -9.51 2.28
CA ALA A 146 16.13 -10.17 2.76
C ALA A 146 17.39 -9.34 2.44
N ILE A 147 17.49 -8.82 1.21
CA ILE A 147 18.57 -7.94 0.78
C ILE A 147 18.56 -6.66 1.63
N MET A 148 17.39 -6.04 1.82
CA MET A 148 17.25 -4.84 2.65
C MET A 148 17.74 -5.06 4.08
N LEU A 149 17.34 -6.18 4.70
CA LEU A 149 17.78 -6.56 6.05
C LEU A 149 19.28 -6.86 6.14
N ALA A 150 19.90 -7.27 5.03
CA ALA A 150 21.34 -7.51 4.97
C ALA A 150 22.17 -6.21 4.88
N LEU A 151 21.59 -5.10 4.39
CA LEU A 151 22.29 -3.84 4.24
C LEU A 151 22.69 -3.23 5.61
N PRO A 152 23.92 -2.70 5.75
CA PRO A 152 24.41 -2.12 7.01
C PRO A 152 23.52 -1.01 7.58
N ARG A 153 22.88 -0.22 6.70
CA ARG A 153 21.95 0.85 7.08
C ARG A 153 20.78 0.33 7.91
N PHE A 154 20.16 -0.78 7.48
CA PHE A 154 19.00 -1.34 8.17
C PHE A 154 19.36 -2.16 9.40
N LYS A 155 20.56 -2.73 9.45
CA LYS A 155 21.07 -3.42 10.64
C LYS A 155 21.15 -2.51 11.87
N ARG A 156 21.41 -1.22 11.69
CA ARG A 156 21.44 -0.24 12.80
C ARG A 156 20.08 -0.10 13.50
N PHE A 157 18.99 -0.16 12.72
CA PHE A 157 17.62 -0.08 13.24
C PHE A 157 17.12 -1.37 13.91
N ALA A 158 17.94 -2.43 13.95
CA ALA A 158 17.58 -3.63 14.71
C ALA A 158 17.63 -3.40 16.22
N LYS A 159 18.45 -2.44 16.68
CA LYS A 159 18.63 -2.12 18.11
C LYS A 159 17.78 -0.93 18.53
N ASP A 160 17.88 0.17 17.79
CA ASP A 160 17.11 1.39 18.05
C ASP A 160 16.52 1.94 16.74
N ILE A 161 15.19 2.06 16.70
CA ILE A 161 14.52 2.87 15.69
C ILE A 161 14.36 4.25 16.30
N PRO A 162 15.02 5.28 15.75
CA PRO A 162 14.85 6.64 16.24
C PRO A 162 13.37 7.00 16.17
N LEU A 163 12.81 7.39 17.30
CA LEU A 163 11.46 7.95 17.33
C LEU A 163 11.54 9.31 16.64
N THR A 164 10.99 9.38 15.44
CA THR A 164 10.87 10.64 14.72
C THR A 164 9.97 11.58 15.46
N GLU A 165 10.32 12.87 15.44
CA GLU A 165 9.48 13.92 16.01
C GLU A 165 8.08 13.96 15.36
N ASP A 166 7.98 13.60 14.07
CA ASP A 166 6.73 13.47 13.31
C ASP A 166 6.00 12.13 13.56
N LYS A 167 6.65 11.16 14.22
CA LYS A 167 6.15 9.79 14.42
C LYS A 167 5.70 9.05 13.13
N GLY A 168 6.00 9.57 11.93
CA GLY A 168 5.55 9.05 10.65
C GLY A 168 4.15 9.53 10.22
N PHE A 169 3.62 10.60 10.81
CA PHE A 169 2.34 11.20 10.42
C PHE A 169 2.39 11.75 9.00
N GLU A 170 3.42 12.52 8.61
CA GLU A 170 3.58 13.02 7.23
C GLU A 170 3.67 11.86 6.23
N GLY A 171 4.38 10.81 6.60
CA GLY A 171 4.52 9.60 5.79
C GLY A 171 3.18 8.89 5.56
N ALA A 172 2.40 8.70 6.62
CA ALA A 172 1.05 8.16 6.54
C ALA A 172 0.12 9.06 5.70
N SER A 173 0.22 10.38 5.87
CA SER A 173 -0.53 11.37 5.09
C SER A 173 -0.23 11.32 3.60
N ILE A 174 1.03 11.11 3.20
CA ILE A 174 1.38 10.87 1.78
C ILE A 174 0.67 9.63 1.24
N LEU A 175 0.74 8.51 1.97
CA LEU A 175 0.07 7.28 1.55
C LEU A 175 -1.44 7.49 1.43
N MET A 176 -2.05 8.18 2.40
CA MET A 176 -3.47 8.49 2.38
C MET A 176 -3.87 9.37 1.20
N THR A 177 -3.09 10.41 0.88
CA THR A 177 -3.35 11.27 -0.28
C THR A 177 -3.28 10.46 -1.58
N ILE A 178 -2.24 9.67 -1.79
CA ILE A 178 -2.06 8.91 -3.05
C ILE A 178 -3.15 7.84 -3.20
N LEU A 179 -3.39 7.03 -2.16
CA LEU A 179 -4.42 5.99 -2.20
C LEU A 179 -5.83 6.57 -2.28
N GLY A 180 -6.06 7.72 -1.64
CA GLY A 180 -7.30 8.49 -1.77
C GLY A 180 -7.53 8.96 -3.22
N LEU A 181 -6.52 9.54 -3.87
CA LEU A 181 -6.61 9.97 -5.27
C LEU A 181 -6.86 8.78 -6.22
N CYS A 182 -6.19 7.64 -5.98
CA CYS A 182 -6.47 6.41 -6.72
C CYS A 182 -7.92 5.95 -6.53
N GLY A 183 -8.43 6.01 -5.30
CA GLY A 183 -9.82 5.68 -4.98
C GLY A 183 -10.83 6.61 -5.65
N VAL A 184 -10.59 7.93 -5.66
CA VAL A 184 -11.45 8.91 -6.35
C VAL A 184 -11.50 8.61 -7.85
N ALA A 185 -10.34 8.40 -8.48
CA ALA A 185 -10.26 8.11 -9.90
C ALA A 185 -10.94 6.77 -10.26
N ALA A 186 -10.63 5.69 -9.53
CA ALA A 186 -11.17 4.36 -9.81
C ALA A 186 -12.67 4.28 -9.55
N MET A 187 -13.15 4.75 -8.39
CA MET A 187 -14.58 4.68 -8.03
C MET A 187 -15.40 5.69 -8.83
N GLY A 188 -14.83 6.85 -9.16
CA GLY A 188 -15.47 7.84 -10.02
C GLY A 188 -15.66 7.30 -11.45
N ALA A 189 -14.62 6.70 -12.02
CA ALA A 189 -14.72 6.05 -13.33
C ALA A 189 -15.74 4.90 -13.33
N LEU A 190 -15.72 4.06 -12.29
CA LEU A 190 -16.67 2.96 -12.14
C LEU A 190 -18.12 3.45 -12.00
N LEU A 191 -18.35 4.53 -11.26
CA LEU A 191 -19.67 5.14 -11.13
C LEU A 191 -20.16 5.71 -12.46
N LEU A 192 -19.32 6.45 -13.17
CA LEU A 192 -19.68 6.99 -14.50
C LEU A 192 -19.99 5.87 -15.49
N PHE A 193 -19.19 4.80 -15.45
CA PHE A 193 -19.43 3.61 -16.25
C PHE A 193 -20.78 2.96 -15.92
N LEU A 194 -21.10 2.78 -14.63
CA LEU A 194 -22.38 2.22 -14.20
C LEU A 194 -23.58 3.08 -14.65
N LEU A 195 -23.44 4.40 -14.63
CA LEU A 195 -24.49 5.34 -15.05
C LEU A 195 -24.72 5.33 -16.58
N ASP A 196 -23.73 4.92 -17.37
CA ASP A 196 -23.86 4.81 -18.83
C ASP A 196 -24.36 3.42 -19.29
N LEU A 197 -24.50 2.45 -18.38
CA LEU A 197 -25.05 1.15 -18.74
C LEU A 197 -26.51 1.26 -19.18
N PRO A 198 -26.92 0.54 -20.26
CA PRO A 198 -28.29 0.59 -20.77
C PRO A 198 -29.31 0.21 -19.70
N GLY A 199 -30.46 0.89 -19.73
CA GLY A 199 -31.36 1.11 -18.60
C GLY A 199 -31.96 -0.09 -17.86
N SER A 200 -31.74 -1.34 -18.28
CA SER A 200 -32.29 -2.52 -17.59
C SER A 200 -31.66 -2.79 -16.21
N VAL A 201 -30.43 -2.30 -15.95
CA VAL A 201 -29.74 -2.52 -14.67
C VAL A 201 -30.11 -1.45 -13.66
N MET A 202 -30.13 -0.18 -14.08
CA MET A 202 -30.45 0.97 -13.23
C MET A 202 -31.94 1.15 -12.94
N THR A 203 -32.82 0.50 -13.73
CA THR A 203 -34.27 0.46 -13.44
C THR A 203 -34.65 -0.50 -12.31
N ARG A 204 -33.72 -1.36 -11.87
CA ARG A 204 -33.95 -2.28 -10.74
C ARG A 204 -33.43 -1.66 -9.45
N GLY A 205 -34.17 -1.82 -8.36
CA GLY A 205 -33.80 -1.32 -7.02
C GLY A 205 -32.34 -1.64 -6.61
N PRO A 206 -31.83 -2.87 -6.80
CA PRO A 206 -30.44 -3.19 -6.46
C PRO A 206 -29.39 -2.43 -7.28
N GLY A 207 -29.65 -2.13 -8.56
CA GLY A 207 -28.73 -1.35 -9.38
C GLY A 207 -28.56 0.08 -8.86
N VAL A 208 -29.67 0.69 -8.43
CA VAL A 208 -29.66 2.01 -7.76
C VAL A 208 -28.85 1.96 -6.46
N LEU A 209 -29.02 0.92 -5.64
CA LEU A 209 -28.26 0.77 -4.39
C LEU A 209 -26.74 0.61 -4.64
N VAL A 210 -26.34 -0.10 -5.70
CA VAL A 210 -24.93 -0.21 -6.10
C VAL A 210 -24.40 1.16 -6.55
N ALA A 211 -25.15 1.92 -7.36
CA ALA A 211 -24.74 3.27 -7.77
C ALA A 211 -24.59 4.23 -6.59
N LEU A 212 -25.54 4.23 -5.66
CA LEU A 212 -25.46 5.01 -4.42
C LEU A 212 -24.24 4.60 -3.58
N SER A 213 -23.95 3.30 -3.50
CA SER A 213 -22.79 2.77 -2.79
C SER A 213 -21.47 3.21 -3.41
N LEU A 214 -21.36 3.20 -4.75
CA LEU A 214 -20.22 3.75 -5.46
C LEU A 214 -20.08 5.26 -5.21
N GLY A 215 -21.18 6.01 -5.21
CA GLY A 215 -21.20 7.42 -4.84
C GLY A 215 -20.63 7.65 -3.43
N MET A 216 -21.01 6.82 -2.46
CA MET A 216 -20.42 6.89 -1.12
C MET A 216 -18.93 6.53 -1.09
N LEU A 217 -18.47 5.56 -1.91
CA LEU A 217 -17.05 5.22 -2.02
C LEU A 217 -16.23 6.36 -2.67
N VAL A 218 -16.82 7.14 -3.56
CA VAL A 218 -16.23 8.40 -4.06
C VAL A 218 -16.11 9.41 -2.93
N VAL A 219 -17.18 9.67 -2.18
CA VAL A 219 -17.16 10.58 -1.02
C VAL A 219 -16.12 10.14 0.01
N ARG A 220 -16.05 8.85 0.31
CA ARG A 220 -15.05 8.24 1.19
C ARG A 220 -13.63 8.55 0.69
N SER A 221 -13.40 8.41 -0.61
CA SER A 221 -12.10 8.67 -1.23
C SER A 221 -11.73 10.16 -1.19
N ILE A 222 -12.71 11.07 -1.29
CA ILE A 222 -12.49 12.51 -1.10
C ILE A 222 -12.10 12.81 0.35
N LEU A 223 -12.83 12.28 1.34
CA LEU A 223 -12.49 12.41 2.76
C LEU A 223 -11.09 11.83 3.06
N HIS A 224 -10.72 10.74 2.38
CA HIS A 224 -9.40 10.14 2.46
C HIS A 224 -8.30 11.09 1.99
N VAL A 225 -8.49 11.74 0.84
CA VAL A 225 -7.57 12.76 0.30
C VAL A 225 -7.49 13.96 1.23
N GLN A 226 -8.62 14.45 1.74
CA GLN A 226 -8.67 15.59 2.66
C GLN A 226 -7.89 15.31 3.96
N ALA A 227 -8.09 14.14 4.56
CA ALA A 227 -7.34 13.72 5.75
C ALA A 227 -5.83 13.62 5.47
N GLY A 228 -5.44 13.07 4.32
CA GLY A 228 -4.04 13.05 3.90
C GLY A 228 -3.46 14.45 3.71
N LEU A 229 -4.14 15.32 2.95
CA LEU A 229 -3.67 16.69 2.69
C LEU A 229 -3.60 17.56 3.95
N ALA A 230 -4.48 17.35 4.93
CA ALA A 230 -4.43 18.04 6.20
C ALA A 230 -3.11 17.77 6.93
N GLY A 231 -2.69 16.51 7.02
CA GLY A 231 -1.40 16.17 7.63
C GLY A 231 -0.17 16.63 6.84
N LEU A 232 -0.30 16.93 5.54
CA LEU A 232 0.81 17.52 4.76
C LEU A 232 0.88 19.06 4.89
N ARG A 233 -0.27 19.71 5.04
CA ARG A 233 -0.39 21.18 5.03
C ARG A 233 -0.26 21.78 6.42
N GLU A 234 -0.85 21.17 7.41
CA GLU A 234 -1.01 21.76 8.74
C GLU A 234 0.15 21.38 9.65
N THR A 235 0.38 22.16 10.69
CA THR A 235 1.30 21.81 11.79
C THR A 235 0.55 21.26 13.00
N SER A 236 -0.80 21.27 12.97
CA SER A 236 -1.63 20.74 14.03
C SER A 236 -1.92 19.26 13.80
N LEU A 237 -1.45 18.43 14.74
CA LEU A 237 -1.79 17.02 14.77
C LEU A 237 -3.27 16.79 15.05
N ASP A 238 -3.86 17.56 15.93
CA ASP A 238 -5.24 17.35 16.39
C ASP A 238 -6.23 17.37 15.23
N ARG A 239 -6.10 18.35 14.33
CA ARG A 239 -6.95 18.45 13.14
C ARG A 239 -6.72 17.30 12.15
N SER A 240 -5.47 16.87 11.99
CA SER A 240 -5.14 15.72 11.14
C SER A 240 -5.75 14.43 11.68
N VAL A 241 -5.62 14.20 12.99
CA VAL A 241 -6.20 13.04 13.68
C VAL A 241 -7.73 13.08 13.64
N GLU A 242 -8.33 14.24 13.83
CA GLU A 242 -9.78 14.42 13.73
C GLU A 242 -10.30 14.03 12.33
N LEU A 243 -9.68 14.55 11.26
CA LEU A 243 -10.07 14.24 9.89
C LEU A 243 -9.82 12.77 9.54
N VAL A 244 -8.74 12.19 10.04
CA VAL A 244 -8.47 10.74 9.92
C VAL A 244 -9.56 9.92 10.59
N ASN A 245 -9.99 10.29 11.80
CA ASN A 245 -11.05 9.59 12.51
C ASN A 245 -12.39 9.71 11.78
N ARG A 246 -12.72 10.90 11.25
CA ARG A 246 -13.91 11.11 10.40
C ARG A 246 -13.85 10.24 9.15
N TYR A 247 -12.71 10.24 8.45
CA TYR A 247 -12.46 9.37 7.32
C TYR A 247 -12.64 7.88 7.67
N ALA A 248 -12.04 7.43 8.78
CA ALA A 248 -12.06 6.03 9.14
C ALA A 248 -13.46 5.56 9.53
N ASN A 249 -14.19 6.36 10.31
CA ASN A 249 -15.58 6.07 10.68
C ASN A 249 -16.48 5.99 9.44
N PHE A 250 -16.40 6.99 8.56
CA PHE A 250 -17.14 6.98 7.31
C PHE A 250 -16.71 5.82 6.39
N GLY A 251 -15.42 5.48 6.39
CA GLY A 251 -14.85 4.36 5.64
C GLY A 251 -15.42 3.01 6.06
N VAL A 252 -15.60 2.78 7.36
CA VAL A 252 -16.26 1.57 7.87
C VAL A 252 -17.73 1.54 7.48
N ILE A 253 -18.48 2.63 7.72
CA ILE A 253 -19.92 2.72 7.39
C ILE A 253 -20.14 2.49 5.89
N SER A 254 -19.42 3.21 5.04
CA SER A 254 -19.55 3.07 3.58
C SER A 254 -19.15 1.67 3.07
N SER A 255 -18.20 0.99 3.73
CA SER A 255 -17.88 -0.41 3.42
C SER A 255 -19.07 -1.33 3.72
N PHE A 256 -19.71 -1.16 4.88
CA PHE A 256 -20.88 -1.95 5.25
C PHE A 256 -22.05 -1.73 4.30
N CYS A 257 -22.43 -0.48 4.00
CA CYS A 257 -23.56 -0.27 3.08
C CYS A 257 -23.22 -0.72 1.66
N GLY A 258 -21.97 -0.52 1.19
CA GLY A 258 -21.54 -1.02 -0.11
C GLY A 258 -21.62 -2.54 -0.22
N CYS A 259 -21.23 -3.26 0.83
CA CYS A 259 -21.39 -4.71 0.90
C CYS A 259 -22.86 -5.12 1.01
N GLY A 260 -23.68 -4.40 1.76
CA GLY A 260 -25.12 -4.64 1.85
C GLY A 260 -25.82 -4.46 0.50
N ALA A 261 -25.47 -3.40 -0.24
CA ALA A 261 -25.99 -3.17 -1.59
C ALA A 261 -25.55 -4.27 -2.57
N LEU A 262 -24.28 -4.68 -2.54
CA LEU A 262 -23.78 -5.80 -3.35
C LEU A 262 -24.44 -7.12 -2.96
N LEU A 263 -24.67 -7.38 -1.68
CA LEU A 263 -25.37 -8.58 -1.22
C LEU A 263 -26.79 -8.64 -1.78
N LEU A 264 -27.55 -7.54 -1.65
CA LEU A 264 -28.90 -7.44 -2.22
C LEU A 264 -28.86 -7.61 -3.73
N PHE A 265 -27.89 -7.01 -4.41
CA PHE A 265 -27.68 -7.20 -5.85
C PHE A 265 -27.48 -8.68 -6.18
N PHE A 266 -26.54 -9.36 -5.51
CA PHE A 266 -26.27 -10.77 -5.77
C PHE A 266 -27.45 -11.68 -5.44
N MET A 267 -28.23 -11.39 -4.39
CA MET A 267 -29.46 -12.13 -4.07
C MET A 267 -30.53 -12.03 -5.17
N THR A 268 -30.50 -10.97 -5.98
CA THR A 268 -31.40 -10.81 -7.14
C THR A 268 -30.83 -11.37 -8.45
N THR A 269 -29.61 -11.89 -8.42
CA THR A 269 -28.95 -12.52 -9.57
C THR A 269 -28.80 -14.02 -9.36
N PRO A 270 -28.66 -14.82 -10.43
CA PRO A 270 -28.42 -16.25 -10.31
C PRO A 270 -27.02 -16.62 -9.76
N GLU A 271 -26.18 -15.65 -9.34
CA GLU A 271 -24.79 -15.91 -8.92
C GLU A 271 -24.65 -16.65 -7.57
N GLY A 272 -25.76 -16.90 -6.87
CA GLY A 272 -25.82 -17.81 -5.73
C GLY A 272 -24.78 -17.52 -4.63
N ILE A 273 -24.13 -18.58 -4.12
CA ILE A 273 -23.16 -18.48 -3.02
C ILE A 273 -21.89 -17.72 -3.43
N GLY A 274 -21.51 -17.74 -4.71
CA GLY A 274 -20.33 -17.05 -5.23
C GLY A 274 -20.35 -15.54 -4.96
N GLY A 275 -21.53 -14.92 -5.13
CA GLY A 275 -21.74 -13.51 -4.82
C GLY A 275 -21.47 -13.17 -3.35
N ILE A 276 -21.88 -14.04 -2.41
CA ILE A 276 -21.65 -13.84 -0.97
C ILE A 276 -20.16 -13.84 -0.64
N VAL A 277 -19.39 -14.74 -1.25
CA VAL A 277 -17.93 -14.84 -1.06
C VAL A 277 -17.23 -13.56 -1.54
N ILE A 278 -17.65 -13.03 -2.70
CA ILE A 278 -17.15 -11.76 -3.24
C ILE A 278 -17.49 -10.61 -2.30
N VAL A 279 -18.72 -10.53 -1.81
CA VAL A 279 -19.16 -9.49 -0.86
C VAL A 279 -18.32 -9.51 0.42
N CYS A 280 -18.10 -10.69 1.02
CA CYS A 280 -17.29 -10.82 2.22
C CYS A 280 -15.84 -10.38 1.99
N ALA A 281 -15.24 -10.80 0.87
CA ALA A 281 -13.87 -10.45 0.52
C ALA A 281 -13.71 -8.95 0.25
N LEU A 282 -14.60 -8.37 -0.56
CA LEU A 282 -14.61 -6.93 -0.83
C LEU A 282 -14.85 -6.12 0.44
N GLY A 283 -15.77 -6.56 1.32
CA GLY A 283 -16.01 -5.90 2.60
C GLY A 283 -14.76 -5.88 3.48
N TRP A 284 -14.05 -7.00 3.57
CA TRP A 284 -12.78 -7.05 4.28
C TRP A 284 -11.75 -6.10 3.67
N MET A 285 -11.58 -6.12 2.35
CA MET A 285 -10.63 -5.26 1.65
C MET A 285 -10.95 -3.78 1.84
N LEU A 286 -12.23 -3.40 1.73
CA LEU A 286 -12.71 -2.04 1.91
C LEU A 286 -12.56 -1.59 3.37
N MET A 287 -12.74 -2.45 4.37
CA MET A 287 -12.55 -2.07 5.78
C MET A 287 -11.08 -2.01 6.22
N SER A 288 -10.20 -2.76 5.57
CA SER A 288 -8.80 -2.95 6.00
C SER A 288 -8.06 -1.62 6.18
N TRP A 289 -8.08 -0.75 5.16
CA TRP A 289 -7.31 0.49 5.21
C TRP A 289 -7.84 1.52 6.24
N PRO A 290 -9.14 1.85 6.32
CA PRO A 290 -9.70 2.70 7.38
C PRO A 290 -9.29 2.26 8.80
N LEU A 291 -9.32 0.96 9.06
CA LEU A 291 -8.97 0.41 10.37
C LEU A 291 -7.47 0.50 10.65
N ILE A 292 -6.61 0.24 9.65
CA ILE A 292 -5.15 0.41 9.77
C ILE A 292 -4.80 1.86 10.09
N VAL A 293 -5.35 2.81 9.33
CA VAL A 293 -5.08 4.25 9.51
C VAL A 293 -5.60 4.73 10.86
N ARG A 294 -6.85 4.39 11.23
CA ARG A 294 -7.42 4.77 12.53
C ARG A 294 -6.52 4.32 13.66
N ARG A 295 -6.16 3.03 13.67
CA ARG A 295 -5.28 2.47 14.70
C ARG A 295 -3.92 3.18 14.72
N PHE A 296 -3.32 3.43 13.56
CA PHE A 296 -2.03 4.12 13.44
C PHE A 296 -2.06 5.51 14.10
N PHE A 297 -3.06 6.32 13.78
CA PHE A 297 -3.18 7.68 14.30
C PHE A 297 -3.59 7.70 15.78
N SER A 298 -4.56 6.87 16.19
CA SER A 298 -5.00 6.79 17.58
C SER A 298 -3.87 6.35 18.51
N ASP A 299 -3.13 5.30 18.18
CA ASP A 299 -2.05 4.79 19.05
C ASP A 299 -0.96 5.85 19.26
N ARG A 300 -0.66 6.66 18.24
CA ARG A 300 0.32 7.74 18.32
C ARG A 300 -0.18 8.93 19.12
N GLN A 301 -1.45 9.30 18.95
CA GLN A 301 -2.08 10.34 19.75
C GLN A 301 -2.11 9.94 21.23
N PHE A 302 -2.46 8.68 21.55
CA PHE A 302 -2.40 8.19 22.92
C PHE A 302 -0.97 8.22 23.48
N ALA A 303 0.03 7.86 22.68
CA ALA A 303 1.43 7.97 23.10
C ALA A 303 1.86 9.43 23.36
N ASP A 304 1.34 10.41 22.61
CA ASP A 304 1.55 11.84 22.91
C ASP A 304 0.90 12.25 24.23
N LEU A 305 -0.36 11.86 24.45
CA LEU A 305 -1.09 12.17 25.68
C LEU A 305 -0.41 11.58 26.92
N LEU A 306 0.12 10.36 26.82
CA LEU A 306 0.84 9.70 27.90
C LEU A 306 2.21 10.32 28.21
N ALA A 307 2.84 10.96 27.22
CA ALA A 307 4.09 11.68 27.42
C ALA A 307 3.90 13.02 28.17
N GLY A 308 2.66 13.53 28.27
CA GLY A 308 2.33 14.75 29.03
C GLY A 308 3.13 15.98 28.58
N ASP A 309 3.54 16.82 29.53
CA ASP A 309 4.35 18.03 29.25
C ASP A 309 5.76 17.73 28.72
N GLN A 310 6.21 16.46 28.79
CA GLN A 310 7.46 15.98 28.20
C GLN A 310 7.27 15.60 26.72
N ALA A 311 6.05 15.60 26.19
CA ALA A 311 5.80 15.36 24.78
C ALA A 311 6.57 16.43 23.98
N HIS A 312 7.58 15.98 23.23
CA HIS A 312 8.24 16.85 22.27
C HIS A 312 7.16 17.45 21.36
N LEU A 313 7.08 18.79 21.33
CA LEU A 313 6.21 19.52 20.41
C LEU A 313 6.32 18.85 19.04
N HIS A 314 5.18 18.45 18.48
CA HIS A 314 5.14 17.82 17.17
C HIS A 314 5.93 18.66 16.17
N ARG A 315 6.90 18.01 15.52
CA ARG A 315 7.71 18.63 14.47
C ARG A 315 7.54 17.84 13.19
N ARG A 316 7.62 18.58 12.09
CA ARG A 316 7.60 18.02 10.75
C ARG A 316 8.75 17.05 10.53
N ALA A 317 8.52 16.06 9.70
CA ALA A 317 9.57 15.12 9.35
C ALA A 317 10.66 15.86 8.55
N PRO A 318 11.96 15.69 8.87
CA PRO A 318 13.06 16.32 8.12
C PRO A 318 13.03 15.99 6.62
N ASP A 319 12.44 14.84 6.29
CA ASP A 319 12.35 14.27 4.96
C ASP A 319 10.98 14.53 4.30
N ALA A 320 10.10 15.27 4.99
CA ALA A 320 8.71 15.54 4.64
C ALA A 320 7.90 14.28 4.24
N GLY A 321 8.22 13.13 4.85
CA GLY A 321 7.58 11.85 4.55
C GLY A 321 7.96 11.25 3.18
N LEU A 322 8.90 11.83 2.43
CA LEU A 322 9.25 11.33 1.10
C LEU A 322 9.83 9.90 1.13
N THR A 323 10.37 9.43 2.27
CA THR A 323 10.72 8.01 2.42
C THR A 323 9.52 7.08 2.30
N SER A 324 8.35 7.49 2.77
CA SER A 324 7.09 6.74 2.66
C SER A 324 6.63 6.61 1.22
N LEU A 325 6.79 7.68 0.43
CA LEU A 325 6.61 7.63 -1.02
C LEU A 325 7.59 6.62 -1.63
N GLY A 326 8.86 6.64 -1.20
CA GLY A 326 9.87 5.69 -1.63
C GLY A 326 9.45 4.23 -1.42
N TRP A 327 8.97 3.89 -0.22
CA TRP A 327 8.46 2.53 0.06
C TRP A 327 7.24 2.15 -0.76
N LEU A 328 6.33 3.09 -1.03
CA LEU A 328 5.19 2.84 -1.91
C LEU A 328 5.68 2.49 -3.33
N LEU A 329 6.61 3.27 -3.88
CA LEU A 329 7.17 3.03 -5.22
C LEU A 329 7.89 1.69 -5.29
N VAL A 330 8.70 1.36 -4.29
CA VAL A 330 9.37 0.06 -4.17
C VAL A 330 8.36 -1.08 -4.10
N ALA A 331 7.33 -0.98 -3.23
CA ALA A 331 6.33 -2.02 -3.08
C ALA A 331 5.58 -2.28 -4.39
N LEU A 332 5.18 -1.21 -5.08
CA LEU A 332 4.54 -1.30 -6.39
C LEU A 332 5.51 -1.85 -7.46
N ALA A 333 6.79 -1.50 -7.43
CA ALA A 333 7.78 -2.03 -8.37
C ALA A 333 8.01 -3.52 -8.15
N MET A 334 8.07 -3.97 -6.90
CA MET A 334 8.18 -5.40 -6.56
C MET A 334 6.92 -6.18 -6.94
N TYR A 335 5.74 -5.57 -6.81
CA TYR A 335 4.49 -6.14 -7.31
C TYR A 335 4.53 -6.33 -8.83
N SER A 336 4.88 -5.28 -9.59
CA SER A 336 5.02 -5.36 -11.05
C SER A 336 6.09 -6.37 -11.47
N ALA A 337 7.25 -6.37 -10.81
CA ALA A 337 8.33 -7.32 -11.06
C ALA A 337 7.87 -8.77 -10.80
N SER A 338 7.06 -9.02 -9.77
CA SER A 338 6.51 -10.34 -9.50
C SER A 338 5.69 -10.85 -10.70
N ILE A 339 4.90 -9.99 -11.33
CA ILE A 339 4.08 -10.36 -12.49
C ILE A 339 4.95 -10.53 -13.74
N LEU A 340 5.92 -9.63 -13.96
CA LEU A 340 6.87 -9.74 -15.07
C LEU A 340 7.70 -11.02 -15.00
N MET A 341 8.14 -11.45 -13.81
CA MET A 341 8.88 -12.71 -13.64
C MET A 341 8.06 -13.92 -14.09
N LEU A 342 6.75 -13.94 -13.81
CA LEU A 342 5.86 -14.99 -14.30
C LEU A 342 5.83 -14.98 -15.83
N GLN A 343 5.63 -13.79 -16.43
CA GLN A 343 5.57 -13.62 -17.88
C GLN A 343 6.86 -14.06 -18.58
N PHE A 344 8.02 -13.66 -18.06
CA PHE A 344 9.31 -14.03 -18.65
C PHE A 344 9.58 -15.52 -18.59
N ILE A 345 9.28 -16.16 -17.46
CA ILE A 345 9.58 -17.57 -17.28
C ILE A 345 8.58 -18.43 -18.05
N VAL A 346 7.29 -18.10 -18.04
CA VAL A 346 6.25 -18.90 -18.73
C VAL A 346 6.26 -18.63 -20.25
N GLY A 347 6.56 -17.40 -20.66
CA GLY A 347 6.53 -16.95 -22.05
C GLY A 347 5.12 -16.58 -22.53
N GLU A 348 5.02 -16.23 -23.82
CA GLU A 348 3.76 -15.82 -24.48
C GLU A 348 2.68 -16.92 -24.50
N ALA A 349 3.05 -18.18 -24.25
CA ALA A 349 2.10 -19.30 -24.13
C ALA A 349 1.08 -19.13 -22.98
N ALA A 350 1.31 -18.17 -22.07
CA ALA A 350 0.33 -17.73 -21.06
C ALA A 350 -0.73 -16.73 -21.59
N GLY A 351 -0.62 -16.31 -22.86
CA GLY A 351 -1.28 -15.15 -23.45
C GLY A 351 -2.73 -15.35 -23.90
N GLU A 352 -3.26 -16.57 -23.96
CA GLU A 352 -4.64 -16.81 -24.34
C GLU A 352 -5.54 -17.05 -23.11
N GLY A 353 -6.56 -16.21 -22.94
CA GLY A 353 -7.65 -16.43 -21.98
C GLY A 353 -7.48 -15.79 -20.59
N ARG A 354 -8.00 -16.46 -19.56
CA ARG A 354 -8.18 -15.91 -18.20
C ARG A 354 -6.86 -15.53 -17.51
N LEU A 355 -5.77 -16.20 -17.84
CA LEU A 355 -4.44 -15.90 -17.29
C LEU A 355 -3.92 -14.55 -17.81
N ALA A 356 -4.12 -14.24 -19.09
CA ALA A 356 -3.77 -12.94 -19.66
C ALA A 356 -4.58 -11.81 -19.01
N ALA A 357 -5.88 -12.01 -18.78
CA ALA A 357 -6.73 -11.05 -18.05
C ALA A 357 -6.25 -10.84 -16.60
N PHE A 358 -5.88 -11.92 -15.91
CA PHE A 358 -5.30 -11.83 -14.56
C PHE A 358 -3.95 -11.09 -14.55
N MET A 359 -3.10 -11.32 -15.55
CA MET A 359 -1.82 -10.61 -15.66
C MET A 359 -1.99 -9.14 -16.04
N ALA A 360 -3.01 -8.81 -16.85
CA ALA A 360 -3.39 -7.44 -17.15
C ALA A 360 -3.88 -6.68 -15.89
N PHE A 361 -4.62 -7.35 -15.00
CA PHE A 361 -5.02 -6.78 -13.70
C PHE A 361 -3.82 -6.43 -12.81
N GLY A 362 -2.74 -7.19 -12.91
CA GLY A 362 -1.51 -6.91 -12.18
C GLY A 362 -0.69 -5.71 -12.71
N GLY A 363 -1.09 -5.10 -13.83
CA GLY A 363 -0.25 -4.13 -14.53
C GLY A 363 0.90 -4.78 -15.30
N GLY A 364 0.83 -6.10 -15.53
CA GLY A 364 1.76 -6.80 -16.41
C GLY A 364 1.55 -6.33 -17.84
N GLY A 365 2.61 -5.78 -18.46
CA GLY A 365 2.74 -5.51 -19.90
C GLY A 365 1.42 -5.25 -20.61
N GLY A 366 0.95 -4.00 -20.65
CA GLY A 366 -0.17 -3.69 -21.55
C GLY A 366 0.19 -4.09 -22.99
N PRO A 367 -0.80 -4.19 -23.89
CA PRO A 367 -0.72 -4.97 -25.13
C PRO A 367 0.37 -4.57 -26.12
N ARG A 368 1.11 -3.48 -25.85
CA ARG A 368 2.09 -2.90 -26.76
C ARG A 368 3.51 -3.46 -26.61
N SER A 369 4.03 -3.59 -25.39
CA SER A 369 5.39 -4.14 -25.18
C SER A 369 5.70 -4.38 -23.70
N ILE A 370 6.15 -5.59 -23.39
CA ILE A 370 6.65 -5.97 -22.06
C ILE A 370 7.86 -5.14 -21.62
N TRP A 371 8.70 -4.70 -22.58
CA TRP A 371 9.93 -3.96 -22.29
C TRP A 371 9.66 -2.56 -21.73
N PHE A 372 8.55 -1.91 -22.13
CA PHE A 372 8.15 -0.66 -21.48
C PHE A 372 7.77 -0.89 -20.01
N SER A 373 7.07 -1.98 -19.71
CA SER A 373 6.75 -2.34 -18.32
C SER A 373 7.99 -2.69 -17.50
N VAL A 374 8.99 -3.34 -18.10
CA VAL A 374 10.29 -3.59 -17.46
C VAL A 374 11.01 -2.29 -17.15
N GLY A 375 11.18 -1.42 -18.16
CA GLY A 375 11.83 -0.12 -18.00
C GLY A 375 11.14 0.74 -16.94
N LEU A 376 9.80 0.78 -16.96
CA LEU A 376 9.01 1.49 -15.96
C LEU A 376 9.19 0.90 -14.55
N THR A 377 9.17 -0.43 -14.43
CA THR A 377 9.36 -1.12 -13.14
C THR A 377 10.75 -0.86 -12.55
N VAL A 378 11.80 -0.88 -13.39
CA VAL A 378 13.17 -0.56 -12.98
C VAL A 378 13.28 0.90 -12.56
N LEU A 379 12.76 1.83 -13.37
CA LEU A 379 12.78 3.26 -13.07
C LEU A 379 12.01 3.59 -11.79
N GLN A 380 10.86 2.95 -11.58
CA GLN A 380 10.06 3.08 -10.36
C GLN A 380 10.79 2.53 -9.13
N GLY A 381 11.40 1.35 -9.25
CA GLY A 381 12.20 0.75 -8.18
C GLY A 381 13.42 1.61 -7.82
N TRP A 382 14.08 2.19 -8.83
CA TRP A 382 15.21 3.10 -8.63
C TRP A 382 14.79 4.40 -7.95
N ALA A 383 13.72 5.06 -8.43
CA ALA A 383 13.16 6.24 -7.78
C ALA A 383 12.76 5.95 -6.31
N GLY A 384 12.11 4.81 -6.08
CA GLY A 384 11.74 4.37 -4.74
C GLY A 384 12.96 4.18 -3.83
N TYR A 385 14.00 3.50 -4.33
CA TYR A 385 15.26 3.29 -3.61
C TYR A 385 15.95 4.61 -3.25
N GLU A 386 16.06 5.55 -4.19
CA GLU A 386 16.69 6.85 -3.95
C GLU A 386 15.91 7.69 -2.92
N LEU A 387 14.57 7.65 -2.94
CA LEU A 387 13.72 8.31 -1.95
C LEU A 387 13.84 7.68 -0.56
N VAL A 388 13.86 6.35 -0.44
CA VAL A 388 14.13 5.67 0.84
C VAL A 388 15.52 6.02 1.36
N ARG A 389 16.50 6.11 0.45
CA ARG A 389 17.87 6.46 0.79
C ARG A 389 18.03 7.94 1.18
N MET A 390 17.14 8.82 0.73
CA MET A 390 17.32 10.27 0.76
C MET A 390 18.66 10.70 0.14
N SER A 391 18.97 10.19 -1.04
CA SER A 391 20.17 10.63 -1.75
C SER A 391 20.01 12.07 -2.26
N PRO A 392 21.12 12.76 -2.60
CA PRO A 392 21.07 14.08 -3.24
C PRO A 392 20.28 14.09 -4.55
N GLN A 393 20.20 12.95 -5.24
CA GLN A 393 19.53 12.81 -6.53
C GLN A 393 18.06 12.36 -6.40
N SER A 394 17.61 12.02 -5.18
CA SER A 394 16.29 11.45 -4.93
C SER A 394 15.13 12.22 -5.57
N ARG A 395 15.14 13.55 -5.45
CA ARG A 395 14.10 14.40 -6.05
C ARG A 395 14.13 14.41 -7.58
N ILE A 396 15.33 14.40 -8.16
CA ILE A 396 15.53 14.40 -9.60
C ILE A 396 15.04 13.07 -10.18
N VAL A 397 15.53 11.94 -9.64
CA VAL A 397 15.16 10.60 -10.11
C VAL A 397 13.66 10.35 -9.96
N ALA A 398 13.06 10.76 -8.83
CA ALA A 398 11.62 10.63 -8.63
C ALA A 398 10.79 11.51 -9.58
N THR A 399 11.28 12.70 -9.92
CA THR A 399 10.64 13.57 -10.92
C THR A 399 10.73 12.95 -12.32
N VAL A 400 11.91 12.44 -12.69
CA VAL A 400 12.12 11.72 -13.97
C VAL A 400 11.17 10.52 -14.06
N PHE A 401 11.08 9.70 -13.01
CA PHE A 401 10.10 8.61 -12.93
C PHE A 401 8.68 9.13 -13.10
N GLY A 402 8.29 10.20 -12.39
CA GLY A 402 6.93 10.71 -12.46
C GLY A 402 6.54 11.18 -13.86
N VAL A 403 7.44 11.86 -14.58
CA VAL A 403 7.20 12.32 -15.96
C VAL A 403 7.21 11.16 -16.95
N VAL A 404 8.28 10.36 -16.99
CA VAL A 404 8.44 9.25 -17.92
C VAL A 404 7.38 8.18 -17.67
N GLY A 405 7.10 7.89 -16.40
CA GLY A 405 6.09 6.93 -15.98
C GLY A 405 4.68 7.36 -16.39
N THR A 406 4.31 8.63 -16.22
CA THR A 406 3.02 9.14 -16.70
C THR A 406 2.89 8.98 -18.21
N ALA A 407 3.89 9.42 -18.98
CA ALA A 407 3.88 9.31 -20.44
C ALA A 407 3.80 7.85 -20.92
N THR A 408 4.59 6.97 -20.31
CA THR A 408 4.64 5.54 -20.64
C THR A 408 3.33 4.85 -20.28
N THR A 409 2.76 5.11 -19.09
CA THR A 409 1.47 4.53 -18.69
C THR A 409 0.36 4.98 -19.63
N LEU A 410 0.29 6.26 -20.00
CA LEU A 410 -0.68 6.77 -20.97
C LEU A 410 -0.52 6.10 -22.33
N TYR A 411 0.73 5.91 -22.79
CA TYR A 411 1.01 5.23 -24.04
C TYR A 411 0.58 3.74 -24.02
N ILE A 412 0.94 3.00 -22.97
CA ILE A 412 0.59 1.58 -22.82
C ILE A 412 -0.93 1.39 -22.71
N ASN A 413 -1.59 2.23 -21.92
CA ASN A 413 -3.02 2.13 -21.65
C ASN A 413 -3.88 2.94 -22.62
N TRP A 414 -3.30 3.51 -23.68
CA TRP A 414 -4.04 4.31 -24.65
C TRP A 414 -5.24 3.57 -25.25
N PRO A 415 -5.16 2.27 -25.62
CA PRO A 415 -6.32 1.54 -26.12
C PRO A 415 -7.46 1.47 -25.09
N LEU A 416 -7.12 1.22 -23.82
CA LEU A 416 -8.09 1.19 -22.72
C LEU A 416 -8.72 2.58 -22.52
N ILE A 417 -7.91 3.64 -22.52
CA ILE A 417 -8.40 5.04 -22.43
C ILE A 417 -9.32 5.41 -23.61
N GLN A 418 -9.02 4.94 -24.81
CA GLN A 418 -9.90 5.13 -25.97
C GLN A 418 -11.19 4.33 -25.85
N ALA A 419 -11.13 3.11 -25.30
CA ALA A 419 -12.32 2.32 -25.01
C ALA A 419 -13.25 3.03 -24.01
N LEU A 420 -12.70 3.81 -23.07
CA LEU A 420 -13.50 4.67 -22.18
C LEU A 420 -14.28 5.78 -22.90
N LYS A 421 -13.95 6.14 -24.15
CA LYS A 421 -14.78 7.07 -24.93
C LYS A 421 -16.03 6.40 -25.50
N HIS A 422 -15.98 5.09 -25.63
CA HIS A 422 -17.04 4.27 -26.20
C HIS A 422 -17.60 3.32 -25.14
N LEU A 423 -17.87 3.85 -23.93
CA LEU A 423 -18.36 3.15 -22.73
C LEU A 423 -19.42 2.05 -23.01
N ARG A 424 -20.19 2.21 -24.08
CA ARG A 424 -21.16 1.24 -24.61
C ARG A 424 -20.60 -0.15 -24.96
N GLY A 425 -19.29 -0.32 -25.12
CA GLY A 425 -18.67 -1.60 -25.52
C GLY A 425 -18.09 -2.46 -24.38
N LEU A 426 -17.94 -1.91 -23.16
CA LEU A 426 -17.24 -2.57 -22.05
C LEU A 426 -18.21 -3.17 -21.03
N THR A 427 -19.16 -3.99 -21.45
CA THR A 427 -20.26 -4.45 -20.57
C THR A 427 -19.86 -5.53 -19.56
N GLY A 428 -18.61 -6.01 -19.59
CA GLY A 428 -18.14 -7.10 -18.73
C GLY A 428 -17.66 -6.64 -17.34
N PHE A 429 -17.94 -7.45 -16.31
CA PHE A 429 -17.34 -7.30 -14.97
C PHE A 429 -15.80 -7.39 -15.01
N SER A 430 -15.24 -8.08 -16.01
CA SER A 430 -13.79 -8.12 -16.25
C SER A 430 -13.21 -6.74 -16.58
N ASP A 431 -13.98 -5.92 -17.30
CA ASP A 431 -13.51 -4.63 -17.82
C ASP A 431 -13.50 -3.58 -16.71
N THR A 432 -14.49 -3.65 -15.81
CA THR A 432 -14.56 -2.76 -14.64
C THR A 432 -13.44 -3.00 -13.63
N MET A 433 -12.94 -4.23 -13.55
CA MET A 433 -11.78 -4.56 -12.71
C MET A 433 -10.48 -3.88 -13.17
N LEU A 434 -10.40 -3.43 -14.43
CA LEU A 434 -9.21 -2.74 -14.96
C LEU A 434 -9.09 -1.28 -14.48
N PHE A 435 -10.17 -0.67 -13.98
CA PHE A 435 -10.14 0.73 -13.52
C PHE A 435 -9.21 0.96 -12.33
N GLY A 436 -9.14 0.01 -11.39
CA GLY A 436 -8.28 0.11 -10.21
C GLY A 436 -6.79 0.15 -10.59
N PRO A 437 -6.27 -0.87 -11.28
CA PRO A 437 -4.89 -0.89 -11.77
C PRO A 437 -4.56 0.32 -12.66
N LEU A 438 -5.48 0.73 -13.55
CA LEU A 438 -5.30 1.92 -14.39
C LEU A 438 -5.15 3.18 -13.52
N ALA A 439 -6.03 3.39 -12.54
CA ALA A 439 -5.95 4.54 -11.64
C ALA A 439 -4.63 4.57 -10.88
N ILE A 440 -4.18 3.44 -10.32
CA ILE A 440 -2.89 3.35 -9.61
C ILE A 440 -1.73 3.70 -10.55
N SER A 441 -1.71 3.10 -11.75
CA SER A 441 -0.62 3.29 -12.73
C SER A 441 -0.49 4.73 -13.24
N LEU A 442 -1.59 5.50 -13.24
CA LEU A 442 -1.63 6.91 -13.67
C LEU A 442 -1.40 7.88 -12.51
N ILE A 443 -2.07 7.66 -11.38
CA ILE A 443 -2.05 8.60 -10.26
C ILE A 443 -0.71 8.57 -9.52
N VAL A 444 -0.08 7.41 -9.35
CA VAL A 444 1.17 7.30 -8.58
C VAL A 444 2.32 8.11 -9.21
N PRO A 445 2.61 8.01 -10.52
CA PRO A 445 3.64 8.84 -11.16
C PRO A 445 3.33 10.35 -11.06
N VAL A 446 2.09 10.77 -11.31
CA VAL A 446 1.68 12.18 -11.23
C VAL A 446 1.82 12.72 -9.81
N ALA A 447 1.30 11.97 -8.82
CA ALA A 447 1.42 12.33 -7.42
C ALA A 447 2.88 12.39 -6.96
N THR A 448 3.75 11.53 -7.50
CA THR A 448 5.19 11.56 -7.22
C THR A 448 5.81 12.90 -7.65
N VAL A 449 5.53 13.37 -8.87
CA VAL A 449 6.03 14.70 -9.33
C VAL A 449 5.56 15.80 -8.39
N VAL A 450 4.26 15.83 -8.07
CA VAL A 450 3.66 16.88 -7.24
C VAL A 450 4.23 16.87 -5.82
N LEU A 451 4.35 15.70 -5.20
CA LEU A 451 4.77 15.58 -3.80
C LEU A 451 6.27 15.85 -3.62
N VAL A 452 7.11 15.41 -4.54
CA VAL A 452 8.57 15.62 -4.49
C VAL A 452 8.94 17.09 -4.73
N ASN A 453 8.15 17.81 -5.53
CA ASN A 453 8.37 19.22 -5.85
C ASN A 453 7.52 20.17 -5.00
N ARG A 454 6.81 19.67 -3.98
CA ARG A 454 6.00 20.52 -3.11
C ARG A 454 6.88 21.45 -2.29
N LYS A 455 6.43 22.70 -2.09
CA LYS A 455 7.06 23.61 -1.13
C LYS A 455 6.80 23.09 0.27
N ILE A 456 7.85 22.63 0.93
CA ILE A 456 7.80 22.21 2.33
C ILE A 456 7.91 23.48 3.16
N ALA A 457 6.89 23.78 3.96
CA ALA A 457 7.00 24.87 4.94
C ALA A 457 8.23 24.58 5.82
N PRO A 458 9.16 25.54 5.98
CA PRO A 458 10.35 25.29 6.78
C PRO A 458 9.91 24.79 8.15
N ALA A 459 10.43 23.63 8.58
CA ALA A 459 10.25 23.16 9.94
C ALA A 459 10.61 24.34 10.84
N ALA A 460 9.66 24.81 11.64
CA ALA A 460 9.85 25.99 12.46
C ALA A 460 11.16 25.80 13.22
N ARG A 461 12.21 26.56 12.84
CA ARG A 461 13.52 26.51 13.48
C ARG A 461 13.27 26.89 14.93
N ALA A 462 13.23 25.91 15.81
CA ALA A 462 13.19 26.19 17.23
C ALA A 462 14.50 26.89 17.57
N ARG A 463 14.44 28.20 17.80
CA ARG A 463 15.44 28.86 18.63
C ARG A 463 15.30 28.20 20.00
N PHE A 464 16.27 27.39 20.39
CA PHE A 464 16.40 27.06 21.80
C PHE A 464 16.55 28.39 22.52
N ARG A 465 15.53 28.77 23.30
CA ARG A 465 15.74 29.77 24.34
C ARG A 465 16.63 29.04 25.32
N THR A 466 17.94 29.26 25.24
CA THR A 466 18.88 28.83 26.28
C THR A 466 18.23 29.24 27.58
N LYS A 467 17.88 28.24 28.41
CA LYS A 467 17.37 28.49 29.75
C LYS A 467 18.38 29.49 30.34
N PRO A 468 17.97 30.71 30.75
CA PRO A 468 18.92 31.65 31.32
C PRO A 468 19.68 30.88 32.41
N ALA A 469 21.00 30.94 32.35
CA ALA A 469 21.85 30.25 33.31
C ALA A 469 21.27 30.53 34.71
N PRO A 470 21.14 29.50 35.57
CA PRO A 470 20.60 29.71 36.91
C PRO A 470 21.37 30.86 37.53
N THR A 471 20.66 31.92 37.88
CA THR A 471 21.25 33.05 38.57
C THR A 471 21.92 32.48 39.82
N PRO A 472 23.23 32.71 40.02
CA PRO A 472 23.91 32.19 41.19
C PRO A 472 23.16 32.69 42.44
N PRO A 473 22.88 31.81 43.42
CA PRO A 473 22.24 32.23 44.65
C PRO A 473 23.21 33.17 45.39
N GLY A 474 22.87 34.47 45.41
CA GLY A 474 23.59 35.49 46.18
C GLY A 474 24.46 36.44 45.36
N ALA A 475 23.83 37.35 44.60
CA ALA A 475 24.43 38.60 44.16
C ALA A 475 23.68 39.77 44.79
#